data_AF-A0A1Y0IGI5-F1
#
_entry.id   AF-A0A1Y0IGI5-F1
#
_cell.length_a   1.000
_cell.length_b   1.000
_cell.length_c   1.000
_cell.angle_alpha   90.00
_cell.angle_beta   90.00
_cell.angle_gamma   90.00
#
_symmetry.space_group_name_H-M   'P 1'
#
loop_
_entity.id
_entity.type
_entity.pdbx_description
1 polymer ?
#
loop_
_entity_poly.entity_id
_entity_poly.type
_entity_poly.pdbx_seq_one_letter_code
_entity_poly.pdbx_strand_id
1 'polypeptide(L)'
;MSMAQEIEQQNKEIITLLDKYPEGISRGKIAECLSFTLNDKTLQRRLLALVDEGRVGRKGERKATRYYPIEVPKETFKGHVKDKNGKQYGVVKSSLGEIDPFRIQYRQQRKAIMGQIVRQGLHGPAVEKIIENYCQQQEIIDLDKFTAMTLADLSTLHAGAIVGLGITEAQFELWLSGKG
;
A
#
# COMPACT_ATOMS: atom_id res chain seq x y z
N MET A 1 17.15 -29.65 -1.51
CA MET A 1 16.39 -28.38 -1.36
C MET A 1 15.91 -28.31 0.08
N SER A 2 15.98 -27.15 0.72
CA SER A 2 15.45 -26.99 2.08
C SER A 2 13.90 -26.94 2.03
N MET A 3 13.25 -27.33 3.13
CA MET A 3 11.79 -27.29 3.27
C MET A 3 11.21 -25.90 2.95
N ALA A 4 11.93 -24.83 3.31
CA ALA A 4 11.51 -23.45 3.05
C ALA A 4 11.54 -23.10 1.55
N GLN A 5 12.52 -23.61 0.80
CA GLN A 5 12.61 -23.39 -0.65
C GLN A 5 11.48 -24.09 -1.40
N GLU A 6 11.08 -25.28 -0.95
CA GLU A 6 9.97 -26.03 -1.53
C GLU A 6 8.62 -25.32 -1.28
N ILE A 7 8.42 -24.77 -0.08
CA ILE A 7 7.23 -23.98 0.25
C ILE A 7 7.15 -22.72 -0.63
N GLU A 8 8.26 -21.99 -0.80
CA GLU A 8 8.28 -20.78 -1.62
C GLU A 8 8.06 -21.09 -3.11
N GLN A 9 8.57 -22.21 -3.61
CA GLN A 9 8.31 -22.65 -4.98
C GLN A 9 6.83 -22.97 -5.21
N GLN A 10 6.21 -23.66 -4.26
CA GLN A 10 4.78 -23.99 -4.29
C GLN A 10 3.91 -22.72 -4.19
N ASN A 11 4.34 -21.72 -3.41
CA ASN A 11 3.68 -20.41 -3.34
C ASN A 11 3.74 -19.65 -4.67
N LYS A 12 4.90 -19.66 -5.35
CA LYS A 12 5.05 -19.06 -6.68
C LYS A 12 4.14 -19.71 -7.73
N GLU A 13 3.96 -21.02 -7.65
CA GLU A 13 3.05 -21.73 -8.56
C GLU A 13 1.59 -21.34 -8.34
N ILE A 14 1.16 -21.20 -7.08
CA ILE A 14 -0.18 -20.70 -6.73
C ILE A 14 -0.39 -19.29 -7.31
N ILE A 15 0.59 -18.40 -7.18
CA ILE A 15 0.50 -17.02 -7.73
C ILE A 15 0.42 -17.06 -9.26
N THR A 16 1.31 -17.83 -9.91
CA THR A 16 1.34 -17.98 -11.38
C THR A 16 0.04 -18.58 -11.91
N LEU A 17 -0.60 -19.46 -11.14
CA LEU A 17 -1.91 -20.00 -11.47
C LEU A 17 -2.98 -18.91 -11.41
N LEU A 18 -2.99 -18.08 -10.35
CA LEU A 18 -3.96 -16.99 -10.19
C LEU A 18 -3.84 -15.93 -11.29
N ASP A 19 -2.64 -15.67 -11.81
CA ASP A 19 -2.43 -14.77 -12.97
C ASP A 19 -3.22 -15.19 -14.22
N LYS A 20 -3.58 -16.48 -14.35
CA LYS A 20 -4.38 -17.00 -15.47
C LYS A 20 -5.89 -16.77 -15.28
N TYR A 21 -6.33 -16.40 -14.08
CA TYR A 21 -7.73 -16.25 -13.72
C TYR A 21 -7.99 -14.88 -13.07
N PRO A 22 -7.98 -13.79 -13.86
CA PRO A 22 -8.20 -12.43 -13.36
C PRO A 22 -9.59 -12.24 -12.69
N GLU A 23 -10.57 -13.06 -13.04
CA GLU A 23 -11.90 -13.09 -12.41
C GLU A 23 -11.93 -13.72 -11.00
N GLY A 24 -10.81 -14.32 -10.60
CA GLY A 24 -10.62 -14.96 -9.31
C GLY A 24 -11.30 -16.33 -9.17
N ILE A 25 -10.56 -17.28 -8.62
CA ILE A 25 -10.98 -18.68 -8.49
C ILE A 25 -11.11 -19.11 -7.04
N SER A 26 -11.99 -20.09 -6.80
CA SER A 26 -12.21 -20.65 -5.48
C SER A 26 -11.03 -21.54 -5.07
N ARG A 27 -10.87 -21.76 -3.77
CA ARG A 27 -9.85 -22.67 -3.22
C ARG A 27 -9.92 -24.07 -3.84
N GLY A 28 -11.14 -24.61 -4.03
CA GLY A 28 -11.31 -25.92 -4.66
C GLY A 28 -10.76 -25.93 -6.08
N LYS A 29 -11.03 -24.87 -6.85
CA LYS A 29 -10.52 -24.74 -8.21
C LYS A 29 -9.00 -24.56 -8.26
N ILE A 30 -8.43 -23.84 -7.29
CA ILE A 30 -6.97 -23.73 -7.12
C ILE A 30 -6.38 -25.13 -6.88
N ALA A 31 -6.94 -25.91 -5.95
CA ALA A 31 -6.45 -27.25 -5.65
C ALA A 31 -6.49 -28.21 -6.86
N GLU A 32 -7.50 -28.09 -7.73
CA GLU A 32 -7.60 -28.88 -8.96
C GLU A 32 -6.56 -28.52 -10.02
N CYS A 33 -6.10 -27.27 -10.06
CA CYS A 33 -5.25 -26.75 -11.12
C CYS A 33 -3.75 -26.69 -10.76
N LEU A 34 -3.39 -26.99 -9.51
CA LEU A 34 -1.99 -27.11 -9.10
C LEU A 34 -1.38 -28.41 -9.63
N SER A 35 -0.10 -28.37 -10.00
CA SER A 35 0.62 -29.58 -10.47
C SER A 35 0.97 -30.55 -9.34
N PHE A 36 0.68 -30.18 -8.09
CA PHE A 36 1.01 -30.93 -6.89
C PHE A 36 -0.19 -31.03 -5.93
N THR A 37 -0.23 -32.14 -5.19
CA THR A 37 -1.30 -32.39 -4.22
C THR A 37 -1.02 -31.67 -2.92
N LEU A 38 -1.94 -30.78 -2.50
CA LEU A 38 -1.94 -30.19 -1.16
C LEU A 38 -3.18 -30.60 -0.38
N ASN A 39 -2.99 -30.80 0.93
CA ASN A 39 -4.12 -30.85 1.85
C ASN A 39 -4.82 -29.48 1.87
N ASP A 40 -6.15 -29.52 1.88
CA ASP A 40 -7.05 -28.39 1.99
C ASP A 40 -6.71 -27.38 3.11
N LYS A 41 -6.29 -27.88 4.29
CA LYS A 41 -5.83 -27.03 5.41
C LYS A 41 -4.50 -26.34 5.11
N THR A 42 -3.58 -27.01 4.41
CA THR A 42 -2.28 -26.45 4.04
C THR A 42 -2.45 -25.39 2.95
N LEU A 43 -3.27 -25.67 1.95
CA LEU A 43 -3.62 -24.71 0.91
C LEU A 43 -4.32 -23.48 1.51
N GLN A 44 -5.27 -23.68 2.43
CA GLN A 44 -5.93 -22.57 3.11
C GLN A 44 -4.93 -21.72 3.91
N ARG A 45 -4.07 -22.34 4.72
CA ARG A 45 -3.06 -21.60 5.51
C ARG A 45 -2.12 -20.80 4.61
N ARG A 46 -1.70 -21.37 3.48
CA ARG A 46 -0.83 -20.69 2.50
C ARG A 46 -1.53 -19.57 1.78
N LEU A 47 -2.75 -19.78 1.30
CA LEU A 47 -3.54 -18.72 0.69
C LEU A 47 -3.78 -17.58 1.66
N LEU A 48 -4.03 -17.86 2.95
CA LEU A 48 -4.14 -16.82 3.98
C LEU A 48 -2.81 -16.10 4.21
N ALA A 49 -1.68 -16.83 4.28
CA ALA A 49 -0.36 -16.22 4.38
C ALA A 49 -0.03 -15.34 3.16
N LEU A 50 -0.34 -15.81 1.94
CA LEU A 50 -0.16 -15.03 0.72
C LEU A 50 -1.06 -13.80 0.66
N VAL A 51 -2.26 -13.86 1.24
CA VAL A 51 -3.14 -12.69 1.38
C VAL A 51 -2.57 -11.71 2.41
N ASP A 52 -2.08 -12.21 3.55
CA ASP A 52 -1.45 -11.40 4.61
C ASP A 52 -0.15 -10.74 4.12
N GLU A 53 0.63 -11.47 3.31
CA GLU A 53 1.83 -11.00 2.62
C GLU A 53 1.53 -10.08 1.42
N GLY A 54 0.26 -9.90 1.04
CA GLY A 54 -0.13 -9.05 -0.08
C GLY A 54 0.33 -9.57 -1.45
N ARG A 55 0.50 -10.90 -1.60
CA ARG A 55 0.89 -11.56 -2.85
C ARG A 55 -0.30 -12.09 -3.65
N VAL A 56 -1.45 -12.30 -3.01
CA VAL A 56 -2.72 -12.69 -3.66
C VAL A 56 -3.92 -11.96 -3.04
N GLY A 57 -4.92 -11.63 -3.84
CA GLY A 57 -6.12 -10.95 -3.39
C GLY A 57 -7.16 -11.94 -2.91
N ARG A 58 -8.04 -11.52 -1.99
CA ARG A 58 -9.18 -12.34 -1.52
C ARG A 58 -10.45 -11.50 -1.45
N LYS A 59 -11.53 -11.97 -2.08
CA LYS A 59 -12.84 -11.33 -2.05
C LYS A 59 -13.96 -12.34 -1.79
N GLY A 60 -15.01 -11.88 -1.12
CA GLY A 60 -16.20 -12.69 -0.79
C GLY A 60 -16.09 -13.43 0.54
N GLU A 61 -17.23 -13.93 1.03
CA GLU A 61 -17.34 -14.58 2.33
C GLU A 61 -17.70 -16.07 2.20
N ARG A 62 -17.11 -16.91 3.07
CA ARG A 62 -17.36 -18.37 3.16
C ARG A 62 -17.26 -19.06 1.79
N LYS A 63 -18.36 -19.65 1.29
CA LYS A 63 -18.42 -20.39 0.02
C LYS A 63 -18.25 -19.51 -1.22
N ALA A 64 -18.41 -18.19 -1.09
CA ALA A 64 -18.17 -17.22 -2.15
C ALA A 64 -16.73 -16.68 -2.17
N THR A 65 -15.83 -17.20 -1.32
CA THR A 65 -14.43 -16.78 -1.30
C THR A 65 -13.75 -17.11 -2.63
N ARG A 66 -13.25 -16.06 -3.28
CA ARG A 66 -12.40 -16.14 -4.48
C ARG A 66 -11.04 -15.51 -4.19
N TYR A 67 -10.00 -16.10 -4.76
CA TYR A 67 -8.65 -15.58 -4.73
C TYR A 67 -8.29 -15.03 -6.10
N TYR A 68 -7.58 -13.91 -6.10
CA TYR A 68 -7.28 -13.13 -7.30
C TYR A 68 -5.76 -12.96 -7.40
N PRO A 69 -5.22 -12.82 -8.62
CA PRO A 69 -3.86 -12.32 -8.77
C PRO A 69 -3.82 -10.90 -8.20
N ILE A 70 -2.80 -10.62 -7.39
CA ILE A 70 -2.38 -9.23 -7.20
C ILE A 70 -1.47 -8.97 -8.37
N GLU A 71 -1.76 -7.95 -9.17
CA GLU A 71 -0.86 -7.50 -10.22
C GLU A 71 0.46 -7.13 -9.54
N VAL A 72 1.42 -8.06 -9.51
CA VAL A 72 2.81 -7.70 -9.24
C VAL A 72 3.15 -6.68 -10.31
N PRO A 73 3.52 -5.44 -9.95
CA PRO A 73 3.99 -4.49 -10.94
C PRO A 73 5.28 -5.07 -11.52
N LYS A 74 5.15 -5.78 -12.64
CA LYS A 74 6.25 -5.93 -13.58
C LYS A 74 6.60 -4.50 -13.92
N GLU A 75 7.78 -4.04 -13.51
CA GLU A 75 8.29 -2.72 -13.86
C GLU A 75 7.92 -2.40 -15.31
N THR A 76 7.21 -1.28 -15.54
CA THR A 76 7.41 -0.31 -16.66
C THR A 76 6.18 0.62 -16.83
N PHE A 77 6.36 1.92 -16.49
CA PHE A 77 5.91 3.20 -17.12
C PHE A 77 4.52 3.30 -17.81
N LYS A 78 3.76 4.42 -17.83
CA LYS A 78 4.11 5.85 -17.97
C LYS A 78 2.83 6.69 -17.70
N GLY A 79 2.89 7.72 -16.86
CA GLY A 79 1.79 8.65 -16.66
C GLY A 79 2.29 9.98 -16.12
N HIS A 80 2.63 10.91 -17.01
CA HIS A 80 3.11 12.23 -16.61
C HIS A 80 1.93 13.17 -16.37
N VAL A 81 1.81 13.69 -15.16
CA VAL A 81 1.12 14.96 -14.91
C VAL A 81 2.21 16.02 -14.79
N LYS A 82 2.23 16.98 -15.71
CA LYS A 82 3.11 18.15 -15.61
C LYS A 82 2.43 19.18 -14.70
N ASP A 83 3.07 19.52 -13.60
CA ASP A 83 2.80 20.82 -12.96
C ASP A 83 3.53 21.94 -13.72
N LYS A 84 3.20 23.18 -13.35
CA LYS A 84 3.58 24.43 -14.03
C LYS A 84 5.09 24.73 -13.95
N ASN A 85 5.85 23.97 -13.14
CA ASN A 85 7.28 24.12 -12.90
C ASN A 85 8.09 22.92 -13.42
N GLY A 86 7.46 21.97 -14.12
CA GLY A 86 8.18 20.91 -14.85
C GLY A 86 8.73 19.76 -13.99
N LYS A 87 8.33 19.67 -12.72
CA LYS A 87 8.73 18.55 -11.85
C LYS A 87 7.80 17.35 -12.08
N GLN A 88 8.40 16.17 -12.21
CA GLN A 88 7.68 14.93 -12.53
C GLN A 88 7.36 14.20 -11.23
N TYR A 89 6.08 14.04 -10.91
CA TYR A 89 5.64 13.21 -9.80
C TYR A 89 4.88 12.00 -10.33
N GLY A 90 5.37 10.80 -10.03
CA GLY A 90 4.66 9.56 -10.33
C GLY A 90 3.41 9.46 -9.46
N VAL A 91 2.24 9.80 -10.02
CA VAL A 91 0.97 9.63 -9.31
C VAL A 91 0.56 8.17 -9.41
N VAL A 92 0.90 7.39 -8.38
CA VAL A 92 0.36 6.04 -8.19
C VAL A 92 -1.06 6.17 -7.65
N LYS A 93 -2.04 6.25 -8.54
CA LYS A 93 -3.45 6.01 -8.20
C LYS A 93 -3.67 4.50 -8.16
N SER A 94 -3.23 3.85 -7.10
CA SER A 94 -3.64 2.47 -6.81
C SER A 94 -5.02 2.51 -6.17
N SER A 95 -5.95 1.84 -6.84
CA SER A 95 -7.35 1.62 -6.47
C SER A 95 -7.53 1.40 -4.95
N LEU A 96 -8.55 2.06 -4.41
CA LEU A 96 -8.96 2.21 -3.01
C LEU A 96 -9.15 0.92 -2.16
N GLY A 97 -8.64 -0.25 -2.55
CA GLY A 97 -8.94 -1.54 -1.92
C GLY A 97 -7.77 -2.35 -1.35
N GLU A 98 -6.51 -2.02 -1.66
CA GLU A 98 -5.35 -2.77 -1.19
C GLU A 98 -4.55 -1.96 -0.17
N ILE A 99 -4.37 -2.53 1.02
CA ILE A 99 -3.58 -1.92 2.09
C ILE A 99 -2.12 -1.97 1.65
N ASP A 100 -1.58 -0.87 1.13
CA ASP A 100 -0.16 -0.81 0.74
C ASP A 100 0.72 -1.19 1.97
N PRO A 101 1.60 -2.21 1.88
CA PRO A 101 2.45 -2.63 2.99
C PRO A 101 3.35 -1.51 3.52
N PHE A 102 3.76 -0.57 2.65
CA PHE A 102 4.46 0.65 3.03
C PHE A 102 3.57 1.56 3.89
N ARG A 103 2.26 1.57 3.60
CA ARG A 103 1.27 2.26 4.45
C ARG A 103 1.19 1.67 5.85
N ILE A 104 1.33 0.35 5.99
CA ILE A 104 1.32 -0.33 7.28
C ILE A 104 2.63 -0.07 8.03
N GLN A 105 3.76 -0.37 7.40
CA GLN A 105 5.10 -0.25 7.98
C GLN A 105 5.37 1.16 8.51
N TYR A 106 5.07 2.17 7.70
CA TYR A 106 5.38 3.55 8.02
C TYR A 106 4.19 4.34 8.58
N ARG A 107 3.13 3.66 9.07
CA ARG A 107 1.90 4.36 9.48
C ARG A 107 2.18 5.39 10.58
N GLN A 108 3.03 5.05 11.54
CA GLN A 108 3.30 5.90 12.70
C GLN A 108 4.14 7.10 12.27
N GLN A 109 5.13 6.86 11.43
CA GLN A 109 6.00 7.86 10.83
C GLN A 109 5.20 8.86 9.99
N ARG A 110 4.29 8.36 9.13
CA ARG A 110 3.40 9.22 8.34
C ARG A 110 2.48 10.07 9.22
N LYS A 111 1.85 9.47 10.25
CA LYS A 111 1.02 10.22 11.19
C LYS A 111 1.81 11.30 11.93
N ALA A 112 3.02 10.98 12.37
CA ALA A 112 3.89 11.90 13.09
C ALA A 112 4.24 13.12 12.22
N ILE A 113 4.71 12.88 10.98
CA ILE A 113 5.11 13.97 10.09
C ILE A 113 3.90 14.79 9.61
N MET A 114 2.74 14.17 9.36
CA MET A 114 1.49 14.88 9.05
C MET A 114 1.09 15.81 10.21
N GLY A 115 1.12 15.30 11.44
CA GLY A 115 0.87 16.09 12.64
C GLY A 115 1.81 17.28 12.79
N GLN A 116 3.09 17.09 12.46
CA GLN A 116 4.08 18.16 12.49
C GLN A 116 3.84 19.22 11.41
N ILE A 117 3.54 18.80 10.17
CA ILE A 117 3.25 19.69 9.04
C ILE A 117 2.08 20.62 9.36
N VAL A 118 0.98 20.07 9.88
CA VAL A 118 -0.22 20.86 10.20
C VAL A 118 0.04 21.80 11.38
N ARG A 119 0.69 21.32 12.46
CA ARG A 119 1.03 22.17 13.61
C ARG A 119 1.96 23.33 13.27
N GLN A 120 2.83 23.15 12.27
CA GLN A 120 3.76 24.18 11.81
C GLN A 120 3.19 25.07 10.70
N GLY A 121 1.96 24.84 10.23
CA GLY A 121 1.38 25.67 9.18
C GLY A 121 2.08 25.52 7.82
N LEU A 122 2.70 24.36 7.53
CA LEU A 122 3.56 24.21 6.35
C LEU A 122 2.76 23.88 5.08
N HIS A 123 3.16 24.52 3.97
CA HIS A 123 2.56 24.36 2.65
C HIS A 123 3.63 24.31 1.55
N GLY A 124 3.23 23.82 0.36
CA GLY A 124 4.05 23.85 -0.84
C GLY A 124 5.44 23.21 -0.64
N PRO A 125 6.52 23.82 -1.15
CA PRO A 125 7.87 23.26 -1.08
C PRO A 125 8.39 23.00 0.35
N ALA A 126 7.88 23.72 1.35
CA ALA A 126 8.29 23.52 2.74
C ALA A 126 7.86 22.13 3.28
N VAL A 127 6.76 21.58 2.74
CA VAL A 127 6.28 20.24 3.09
C VAL A 127 7.21 19.15 2.57
N GLU A 128 7.66 19.25 1.32
CA GLU A 128 8.62 18.29 0.75
C GLU A 128 9.93 18.30 1.54
N LYS A 129 10.45 19.49 1.86
CA LYS A 129 11.69 19.66 2.61
C LYS A 129 11.65 19.05 4.01
N ILE A 130 10.54 19.20 4.73
CA ILE A 130 10.43 18.62 6.08
C ILE A 130 10.28 17.10 6.03
N ILE A 131 9.62 16.56 5.00
CA ILE A 131 9.52 15.11 4.78
C ILE A 131 10.90 14.53 4.45
N GLU A 132 11.68 15.19 3.60
CA GLU A 132 13.04 14.78 3.25
C GLU A 132 13.93 14.70 4.49
N ASN A 133 13.98 15.77 5.29
CA ASN A 133 14.73 15.78 6.54
C ASN A 133 14.29 14.68 7.50
N TYR A 134 12.98 14.43 7.60
CA TYR A 134 12.44 13.38 8.44
C TYR A 134 12.86 11.99 7.96
N CYS A 135 12.83 11.73 6.66
CA CYS A 135 13.27 10.45 6.09
C CYS A 135 14.77 10.21 6.32
N GLN A 136 15.60 11.24 6.17
CA GLN A 136 17.03 11.15 6.48
C GLN A 136 17.28 10.81 7.96
N GLN A 137 16.55 11.45 8.88
CA GLN A 137 16.68 11.18 10.32
C GLN A 137 16.17 9.80 10.74
N GLN A 138 15.21 9.24 10.00
CA GLN A 138 14.60 7.95 10.29
C GLN A 138 15.14 6.82 9.40
N GLU A 139 16.20 7.09 8.63
CA GLU A 139 16.82 6.14 7.69
C GLU A 139 15.82 5.48 6.74
N ILE A 140 14.81 6.25 6.29
CA ILE A 140 13.79 5.79 5.35
C ILE A 140 14.38 5.83 3.94
N ILE A 141 14.59 4.64 3.36
CA ILE A 141 15.26 4.46 2.07
C ILE A 141 14.44 5.03 0.90
N ASP A 142 13.12 4.79 0.90
CA ASP A 142 12.24 5.18 -0.21
C ASP A 142 11.56 6.54 0.07
N LEU A 143 12.35 7.61 -0.10
CA LEU A 143 11.91 9.00 0.10
C LEU A 143 10.76 9.38 -0.83
N ASP A 144 10.87 9.01 -2.11
CA ASP A 144 9.89 9.40 -3.12
C ASP A 144 8.52 8.79 -2.82
N LYS A 145 8.47 7.50 -2.49
CA LYS A 145 7.23 6.83 -2.11
C LYS A 145 6.67 7.38 -0.81
N PHE A 146 7.51 7.59 0.22
CA PHE A 146 7.05 8.15 1.49
C PHE A 146 6.47 9.56 1.33
N THR A 147 7.10 10.38 0.50
CA THR A 147 6.64 11.74 0.18
C THR A 147 5.31 11.70 -0.55
N ALA A 148 5.19 10.91 -1.62
CA ALA A 148 3.95 10.76 -2.38
C ALA A 148 2.78 10.30 -1.49
N MET A 149 3.00 9.32 -0.62
CA MET A 149 1.97 8.83 0.30
C MET A 149 1.56 9.86 1.34
N THR A 150 2.52 10.56 1.95
CA THR A 150 2.24 11.59 2.96
C THR A 150 1.47 12.76 2.35
N LEU A 151 1.84 13.20 1.14
CA LEU A 151 1.11 14.23 0.40
C LEU A 151 -0.32 13.79 0.05
N ALA A 152 -0.50 12.55 -0.38
CA ALA A 152 -1.82 11.98 -0.62
C ALA A 152 -2.67 11.96 0.66
N ASP A 153 -2.11 11.51 1.79
CA ASP A 153 -2.80 11.46 3.08
C ASP A 153 -3.21 12.88 3.53
N LEU A 154 -2.32 13.88 3.41
CA LEU A 154 -2.61 15.30 3.70
C LEU A 154 -3.71 15.88 2.80
N SER A 155 -3.77 15.47 1.54
CA SER A 155 -4.80 15.94 0.60
C SER A 155 -6.21 15.43 0.93
N THR A 156 -6.30 14.30 1.63
CA THR A 156 -7.57 13.68 2.06
C THR A 156 -7.91 13.91 3.54
N LEU A 157 -7.07 14.69 4.23
CA LEU A 157 -7.22 14.96 5.65
C LEU A 157 -8.48 15.78 5.92
N HIS A 158 -9.26 15.34 6.90
CA HIS A 158 -10.52 15.95 7.32
C HIS A 158 -10.63 15.92 8.85
N ALA A 159 -11.56 16.68 9.42
CA ALA A 159 -11.72 16.86 10.87
C ALA A 159 -11.82 15.55 11.66
N GLY A 160 -12.44 14.51 11.12
CA GLY A 160 -12.55 13.19 11.77
C GLY A 160 -11.22 12.44 11.97
N ALA A 161 -10.17 12.80 11.22
CA ALA A 161 -8.87 12.13 11.25
C ALA A 161 -7.81 12.87 12.09
N ILE A 162 -8.04 14.12 12.48
CA ILE A 162 -7.02 14.98 13.13
C ILE A 162 -6.69 14.54 14.57
N VAL A 163 -7.65 13.94 15.27
CA VAL A 163 -7.46 13.41 16.63
C VAL A 163 -6.35 12.35 16.65
N GLY A 164 -6.33 11.49 15.63
CA GLY A 164 -5.31 10.44 15.47
C GLY A 164 -3.93 10.96 15.08
N LEU A 165 -3.79 12.25 14.84
CA LEU A 165 -2.54 12.96 14.53
C LEU A 165 -2.07 13.87 15.68
N GLY A 166 -2.85 13.96 16.77
CA GLY A 166 -2.56 14.86 17.89
C GLY A 166 -2.69 16.34 17.53
N ILE A 167 -3.57 16.68 16.59
CA ILE A 167 -3.83 18.05 16.12
C ILE A 167 -5.21 18.49 16.64
N THR A 168 -5.34 19.75 17.06
CA THR A 168 -6.65 20.35 17.41
C THR A 168 -7.37 20.89 16.18
N GLU A 169 -8.70 21.03 16.27
CA GLU A 169 -9.50 21.63 15.18
C GLU A 169 -9.01 23.04 14.82
N ALA A 170 -8.71 23.88 15.82
CA ALA A 170 -8.14 25.21 15.60
C ALA A 170 -6.81 25.19 14.82
N GLN A 171 -5.90 24.25 15.12
CA GLN A 171 -4.65 24.10 14.38
C GLN A 171 -4.89 23.65 12.94
N PHE A 172 -5.87 22.78 12.73
CA PHE A 172 -6.23 22.30 11.40
C PHE A 172 -6.86 23.41 10.55
N GLU A 173 -7.78 24.20 11.11
CA GLU A 173 -8.40 25.35 10.43
C GLU A 173 -7.38 26.43 10.06
N LEU A 174 -6.46 26.76 10.99
CA LEU A 174 -5.36 27.67 10.71
C LEU A 174 -4.52 27.19 9.52
N TRP A 175 -4.16 25.91 9.50
CA TRP A 175 -3.46 25.31 8.37
C TRP A 175 -4.29 25.34 7.07
N LEU A 176 -5.60 25.10 7.11
CA LEU A 176 -6.44 25.22 5.91
C LEU A 176 -6.48 26.66 5.37
N SER A 177 -6.58 27.67 6.25
CA SER A 177 -6.56 29.08 5.85
C SER A 177 -5.24 29.54 5.25
N GLY A 178 -4.14 28.84 5.56
CA GLY A 178 -2.80 29.10 5.03
C GLY A 178 -2.54 28.52 3.64
N LYS A 179 -3.45 27.69 3.11
CA LYS A 179 -3.41 27.19 1.72
C LYS A 179 -3.87 28.28 0.74
N GLY A 180 -3.09 29.36 0.64
CA GLY A 180 -3.27 30.45 -0.33
C GLY A 180 -2.16 30.45 -1.37
#